data_AF-A0A0S2SKC4-F1
#
_entry.id   AF-A0A0S2SKC4-F1
#
_cell.length_a   1.000
_cell.length_b   1.000
_cell.length_c   1.000
_cell.angle_alpha   90.00
_cell.angle_beta   90.00
_cell.angle_gamma   90.00
#
_symmetry.space_group_name_H-M   'P 1'
#
loop_
_entity.id
_entity.type
_entity.pdbx_description
1 polymer ?
#
loop_
_entity_poly.entity_id
_entity_poly.type
_entity_poly.pdbx_seq_one_letter_code
_entity_poly.pdbx_strand_id
1 'polypeptide(L)'
;MALTRYQRKMVNYVKANMPCYAKRRHKGMTKAERRELDEQADGVAMAWLDKTVPRWREGQPPKTNKVIVTVSKDDEEEDDE
;
A
#
# COMPACT_ATOMS: atom_id res chain seq x y z
N MET A 1 19.85 -3.04 1.16
CA MET A 1 19.45 -1.72 1.71
C MET A 1 18.18 -1.90 2.54
N ALA A 2 18.07 -1.26 3.70
CA ALA A 2 16.85 -1.29 4.50
C ALA A 2 15.84 -0.27 3.94
N LEU A 3 14.60 -0.69 3.71
CA LEU A 3 13.51 0.19 3.26
C LEU A 3 13.10 1.17 4.38
N THR A 4 12.81 2.42 4.02
CA THR A 4 12.20 3.37 4.97
C THR A 4 10.80 2.91 5.37
N ARG A 5 10.27 3.47 6.47
CA ARG A 5 8.91 3.17 6.93
C ARG A 5 7.85 3.43 5.85
N TYR A 6 8.02 4.50 5.07
CA TYR A 6 7.10 4.85 3.98
C TYR A 6 7.18 3.83 2.83
N GLN A 7 8.38 3.51 2.36
CA GLN A 7 8.59 2.50 1.32
C GLN A 7 8.03 1.13 1.72
N ARG A 8 8.22 0.73 2.98
CA ARG A 8 7.65 -0.52 3.50
C ARG A 8 6.12 -0.49 3.51
N LYS A 9 5.49 0.65 3.82
CA LYS A 9 4.04 0.80 3.69
C LYS A 9 3.57 0.66 2.24
N MET A 10 4.29 1.22 1.27
CA MET A 10 3.95 1.06 -0.15
C MET A 10 4.07 -0.41 -0.60
N VAL A 11 5.16 -1.08 -0.24
CA VAL A 11 5.34 -2.52 -0.53
C VAL A 11 4.22 -3.34 0.07
N ASN A 12 3.88 -3.12 1.34
CA ASN A 12 2.77 -3.82 2.00
C ASN A 12 1.42 -3.53 1.35
N TYR A 13 1.19 -2.29 0.93
CA TYR A 13 -0.02 -1.91 0.21
C TYR A 13 -0.14 -2.69 -1.11
N VAL A 14 0.94 -2.76 -1.89
CA VAL A 14 0.95 -3.53 -3.15
C VAL A 14 0.73 -5.02 -2.87
N LYS A 15 1.40 -5.59 -1.87
CA LYS A 15 1.22 -7.00 -1.47
C LYS A 15 -0.21 -7.35 -1.07
N ALA A 16 -0.95 -6.39 -0.50
CA ALA A 16 -2.33 -6.58 -0.09
C ALA A 16 -3.34 -6.48 -1.25
N ASN A 17 -3.01 -5.68 -2.27
CA ASN A 17 -3.94 -5.37 -3.36
C ASN A 17 -3.63 -6.13 -4.66
N MET A 18 -2.48 -6.78 -4.76
CA MET A 18 -2.07 -7.52 -5.94
C MET A 18 -1.59 -8.95 -5.60
N PRO A 19 -1.66 -9.88 -6.56
CA PRO A 19 -1.15 -11.23 -6.38
C PRO A 19 0.39 -11.25 -6.40
N CYS A 20 1.02 -10.80 -5.31
CA CYS A 20 2.47 -10.83 -5.13
C CYS A 20 2.97 -12.17 -4.57
N TYR A 21 2.08 -12.94 -3.95
CA TYR A 21 2.41 -14.23 -3.34
C TYR A 21 2.26 -15.36 -4.35
N ALA A 22 3.36 -16.07 -4.65
CA ALA A 22 3.34 -17.23 -5.55
C ALA A 22 2.52 -18.41 -5.00
N LYS A 23 2.39 -18.51 -3.67
CA LYS A 23 1.63 -19.57 -2.98
C LYS A 23 0.85 -18.97 -1.80
N ARG A 24 -0.30 -19.57 -1.46
CA ARG A 24 -1.10 -19.16 -0.31
C ARG A 24 -0.43 -19.62 1.00
N ARG A 25 -0.39 -18.74 1.99
CA ARG A 25 0.07 -19.11 3.34
C ARG A 25 -0.86 -20.15 3.95
N HIS A 26 -0.29 -21.18 4.58
CA HIS A 26 -1.04 -22.23 5.27
C HIS A 26 -0.44 -22.54 6.65
N LYS A 27 -1.25 -23.11 7.55
CA LYS A 27 -0.92 -23.34 8.97
C LYS A 27 0.33 -24.21 9.18
N GLY A 28 0.59 -25.16 8.28
CA GLY A 28 1.74 -26.07 8.34
C GLY A 28 3.08 -25.49 7.90
N MET A 29 3.13 -24.25 7.39
CA MET A 29 4.36 -23.67 6.86
C MET A 29 5.31 -23.29 8.00
N THR A 30 6.57 -23.69 7.90
CA THR A 30 7.63 -23.36 8.86
C THR A 30 7.91 -21.85 8.89
N LYS A 31 8.57 -21.37 9.94
CA LYS A 31 8.96 -19.95 10.05
C LYS A 31 9.90 -19.54 8.90
N ALA A 32 10.79 -20.44 8.48
CA ALA A 32 11.72 -20.19 7.38
C ALA A 32 10.98 -20.04 6.04
N GLU A 33 10.10 -20.97 5.71
CA GLU A 33 9.30 -20.92 4.47
C GLU A 33 8.40 -19.68 4.42
N ARG A 34 7.79 -19.29 5.55
CA ARG A 34 7.00 -18.05 5.62
C ARG A 34 7.85 -16.82 5.31
N ARG A 35 9.08 -16.79 5.83
CA ARG A 35 10.01 -15.68 5.62
C ARG A 35 10.45 -15.62 4.16
N GLU A 36 10.81 -16.75 3.56
CA GLU A 36 11.19 -16.82 2.15
C GLU A 36 10.03 -16.38 1.25
N LEU A 37 8.81 -16.84 1.53
CA LEU A 37 7.61 -16.44 0.79
C LEU A 37 7.35 -14.93 0.91
N ASP A 38 7.53 -14.35 2.10
CA ASP A 38 7.40 -12.91 2.31
C ASP A 38 8.51 -12.12 1.59
N GLU A 39 9.75 -12.62 1.55
CA GLU A 39 10.87 -12.01 0.82
C GLU A 39 10.64 -12.04 -0.71
N GLN A 40 10.11 -13.15 -1.24
CA GLN A 40 9.72 -13.26 -2.65
C GLN A 40 8.60 -12.25 -2.98
N ALA A 41 7.57 -12.18 -2.15
CA ALA A 41 6.47 -11.24 -2.35
C ALA A 41 6.91 -9.77 -2.24
N ASP A 42 7.85 -9.46 -1.34
CA ASP A 42 8.49 -8.15 -1.26
C ASP A 42 9.21 -7.83 -2.59
N GLY A 43 9.95 -8.79 -3.15
CA GLY A 43 10.61 -8.63 -4.46
C GLY A 43 9.65 -8.29 -5.59
N VAL A 44 8.54 -9.03 -5.71
CA VAL A 44 7.51 -8.78 -6.73
C VAL A 44 6.85 -7.41 -6.54
N ALA A 45 6.50 -7.04 -5.31
CA ALA A 45 5.91 -5.75 -5.02
C ALA A 45 6.87 -4.58 -5.32
N MET A 46 8.16 -4.73 -4.99
CA MET A 46 9.17 -3.72 -5.32
C MET A 46 9.36 -3.59 -6.83
N ALA A 47 9.41 -4.71 -7.58
CA ALA A 47 9.52 -4.67 -9.03
C ALA A 47 8.32 -3.99 -9.70
N TRP A 48 7.12 -4.21 -9.17
CA TRP A 48 5.94 -3.48 -9.62
C TRP A 48 6.06 -1.99 -9.35
N LEU A 49 6.44 -1.60 -8.12
CA LEU A 49 6.62 -0.19 -7.76
C LEU A 49 7.70 0.49 -8.61
N ASP A 50 8.80 -0.19 -8.91
CA ASP A 50 9.86 0.31 -9.79
C ASP A 50 9.34 0.60 -11.20
N LYS A 51 8.39 -0.19 -11.69
CA LYS A 51 7.76 -0.01 -13.00
C LYS A 51 6.67 1.07 -13.02
N THR A 52 5.85 1.14 -11.97
CA THR A 52 4.59 1.90 -12.00
C THR A 52 4.62 3.21 -11.22
N VAL A 53 5.47 3.33 -10.21
CA VAL A 53 5.52 4.51 -9.36
C VAL A 53 6.88 5.18 -9.48
N PRO A 54 7.00 6.20 -10.34
CA PRO A 54 8.23 6.99 -10.44
C PRO A 54 8.66 7.50 -9.06
N ARG A 55 9.97 7.45 -8.79
CA ARG A 55 10.58 8.08 -7.60
C ARG A 55 10.12 7.51 -6.25
N TRP A 56 9.40 6.39 -6.19
CA TRP A 56 8.96 5.80 -4.90
C TRP A 56 10.14 5.43 -3.98
N ARG A 57 11.31 5.14 -4.55
CA ARG A 57 12.57 4.87 -3.84
C ARG A 57 13.20 6.10 -3.19
N GLU A 58 12.74 7.31 -3.48
CA GLU A 58 13.21 8.52 -2.80
C GLU A 58 12.71 8.59 -1.35
N GLY A 59 11.74 7.74 -0.99
CA GLY A 59 11.35 7.52 0.41
C GLY A 59 10.57 8.68 1.03
N GLN A 60 10.32 9.74 0.26
CA GLN A 60 9.48 10.86 0.66
C GLN A 60 8.06 10.64 0.12
N PRO A 61 7.04 10.60 0.99
CA PRO A 61 5.67 10.69 0.52
C PRO A 61 5.50 11.99 -0.27
N PRO A 62 4.73 11.99 -1.37
CA PRO A 62 4.35 13.24 -2.02
C PRO A 62 3.69 14.13 -0.96
N LYS A 63 4.04 15.42 -0.96
CA LYS A 63 3.41 16.41 -0.06
C LYS A 63 1.91 16.29 -0.29
N THR A 64 1.19 15.83 0.72
CA THR A 64 -0.26 15.72 0.63
C THR A 64 -0.81 17.13 0.47
N ASN A 65 -1.26 17.46 -0.74
CA ASN A 65 -2.12 18.62 -0.90
C ASN A 65 -3.34 18.33 -0.03
N LYS A 66 -3.48 19.06 1.08
CA LYS A 66 -4.68 18.97 1.92
C LYS A 66 -5.83 19.46 1.05
N VAL A 67 -6.57 18.54 0.43
CA VAL A 67 -7.85 18.85 -0.17
C VAL A 67 -8.80 19.07 1.00
N ILE A 68 -9.00 20.33 1.38
CA ILE A 68 -10.03 20.69 2.34
C ILE A 68 -11.34 20.59 1.57
N VAL A 69 -12.05 19.46 1.73
CA VAL A 69 -13.42 19.34 1.25
C VAL A 69 -14.28 20.13 2.23
N THR A 70 -14.56 21.39 1.90
CA THR A 70 -15.64 22.13 2.55
C THR A 70 -16.95 21.48 2.08
N VAL A 71 -17.59 20.69 2.94
CA VAL A 71 -19.01 20.42 2.81
C VAL A 71 -19.69 21.77 3.03
N SER A 72 -20.10 22.42 1.94
CA SER A 72 -20.96 23.60 2.05
C SER A 72 -22.23 23.15 2.77
N LYS A 73 -22.45 23.73 3.93
CA LYS A 73 -23.65 23.58 4.74
C LYS A 73 -24.72 24.49 4.13
N ASP A 74 -25.27 24.08 2.99
CA ASP A 74 -26.34 24.80 2.25
C ASP A 74 -27.35 23.79 1.67
N ASP A 75 -27.66 22.74 2.43
CA ASP A 75 -28.81 21.84 2.16
C ASP A 75 -29.51 21.55 3.52
N GLU A 76 -29.66 22.60 4.34
CA GLU A 76 -30.73 22.69 5.35
C GLU A 76 -31.82 23.61 4.75
N GLU A 77 -32.62 23.08 3.82
CA GLU A 77 -33.99 23.59 3.64
C GLU A 77 -34.95 22.54 4.20
N GLU A 78 -35.51 22.85 5.37
CA GLU A 78 -36.86 22.42 5.76
C GLU A 78 -37.84 22.80 4.64
N ASP A 79 -38.70 21.87 4.21
CA ASP A 79 -40.11 22.19 3.97
C ASP A 79 -41.01 20.94 4.02
N ASP A 80 -42.24 21.17 4.47
CA ASP A 80 -43.32 20.29 4.93
C ASP A 80 -43.80 19.17 3.98
N GLU A 81 -44.03 17.96 4.52
CA GLU A 81 -45.36 17.27 4.61
C GLU A 81 -45.34 16.00 5.49
#